data_AF-A0A5E4KN96-F1
#
_entry.id   AF-A0A5E4KN96-F1
#
_cell.length_a   1.000
_cell.length_b   1.000
_cell.length_c   1.000
_cell.angle_alpha   90.00
_cell.angle_beta   90.00
_cell.angle_gamma   90.00
#
_symmetry.space_group_name_H-M   'P 1'
#
loop_
_entity.id
_entity.type
_entity.pdbx_description
1 polymer ?
#
loop_
_entity_poly.entity_id
_entity_poly.type
_entity_poly.pdbx_seq_one_letter_code
_entity_poly.pdbx_strand_id
1 'polypeptide(L)'
;MVETKFCTRCGEKIDVLAEICPKCGVRQAATGSVTKEKKEPWLAALASFFIPGLGQLYTNQSFGKAMLLFCTFWLVLPWIYSIYDAYKKAQEINERQ
;
A
#
# COMPACT_ATOMS: atom_id res chain seq x y z
N MET A 1 11.97 9.08 25.81
CA MET A 1 13.13 8.19 25.55
C MET A 1 13.90 8.83 24.41
N VAL A 2 15.18 9.17 24.62
CA VAL A 2 16.00 9.82 23.59
C VAL A 2 16.39 8.76 22.55
N GLU A 3 16.15 9.05 21.28
CA GLU A 3 16.55 8.17 20.19
C GLU A 3 18.07 8.30 19.98
N THR A 4 18.79 7.18 19.92
CA THR A 4 20.26 7.18 19.85
C THR A 4 20.75 6.44 18.61
N LYS A 5 21.78 6.97 17.97
CA LYS A 5 22.52 6.32 16.87
C LYS A 5 23.97 6.05 17.28
N PHE A 6 24.71 5.31 16.46
CA PHE A 6 26.14 5.07 16.67
C PHE A 6 26.98 5.96 15.76
N CYS A 7 28.08 6.47 16.30
CA CYS A 7 29.06 7.22 15.51
C CYS A 7 29.72 6.30 14.45
N THR A 8 29.66 6.70 13.18
CA THR A 8 30.24 5.96 12.04
C THR A 8 31.75 5.69 12.14
N ARG A 9 32.49 6.52 12.89
CA ARG A 9 33.95 6.37 13.06
C ARG A 9 34.39 5.65 14.34
N CYS A 10 33.82 5.97 15.50
CA CYS A 10 34.31 5.47 16.80
C CYS A 10 33.34 4.52 17.52
N GLY A 11 32.13 4.30 16.99
CA GLY A 11 31.15 3.40 17.59
C GLY A 11 30.51 3.89 18.89
N GLU A 12 30.77 5.13 19.31
CA GLU A 12 30.12 5.70 20.50
C GLU A 12 28.61 5.89 20.29
N LYS A 13 27.82 5.65 21.34
CA LYS A 13 26.38 5.92 21.30
C LYS A 13 26.16 7.42 21.47
N ILE A 14 25.52 8.03 20.48
CA ILE A 14 25.24 9.47 20.40
C ILE A 14 23.75 9.71 20.15
N ASP A 15 23.29 10.93 20.42
CA ASP A 15 21.93 11.36 20.07
C ASP A 15 21.73 11.34 18.54
N VAL A 16 20.53 10.99 18.07
CA VAL A 16 20.18 11.04 16.64
C VAL A 16 20.35 12.44 16.04
N LEU A 17 20.09 13.48 16.85
CA LEU A 17 20.24 14.89 16.47
C LEU A 17 21.68 15.41 16.58
N ALA A 18 22.62 14.61 17.10
CA ALA A 18 24.02 15.02 17.22
C ALA A 18 24.67 15.15 15.83
N GLU A 19 25.05 16.38 15.47
CA GLU A 19 25.80 16.69 14.25
C GLU A 19 27.30 16.41 14.38
N ILE A 20 27.82 16.37 15.62
CA ILE A 20 29.24 16.12 15.92
C ILE A 20 29.31 15.11 17.05
N CYS A 21 30.15 14.07 16.89
CA CYS A 21 30.39 13.11 17.96
C CYS A 21 31.25 13.76 19.07
N PRO A 22 30.82 13.77 20.35
CA PRO A 22 31.58 14.38 21.44
C PRO A 22 32.86 13.62 21.81
N LYS A 23 32.95 12.33 21.45
CA LYS A 23 34.13 11.50 21.72
C LYS A 23 35.24 11.67 20.70
N CYS A 24 34.86 11.75 19.41
CA CYS A 24 35.83 11.67 18.32
C CYS A 24 35.83 12.89 17.40
N GLY A 25 34.91 13.85 17.58
CA GLY A 25 34.86 15.10 16.81
C GLY A 25 34.51 14.96 15.33
N VAL A 26 34.16 13.75 14.87
CA VAL A 26 33.74 13.55 13.47
C VAL A 26 32.30 14.03 13.32
N ARG A 27 32.06 14.81 12.27
CA ARG A 27 30.72 15.23 11.87
C ARG A 27 29.89 14.02 11.45
N GLN A 28 28.72 13.90 12.02
CA GLN A 28 27.74 12.89 11.69
C GLN A 28 26.66 13.55 10.82
N ALA A 29 26.22 12.87 9.78
CA ALA A 29 25.07 13.33 9.02
C ALA A 29 23.89 13.43 10.00
N ALA A 30 23.38 14.65 10.20
CA ALA A 30 22.18 14.88 10.97
C ALA A 30 21.06 14.11 10.27
N THR A 31 20.60 13.03 10.92
CA THR A 31 19.49 12.24 10.41
C THR A 31 18.22 12.94 10.89
N GLY A 32 18.02 14.16 10.42
CA GLY A 32 16.77 14.88 10.61
C GLY A 32 15.67 14.05 9.98
N SER A 33 14.78 13.54 10.82
CA SER A 33 13.55 12.83 10.45
C SER A 33 13.74 11.66 9.47
N VAL A 34 14.08 10.48 10.00
CA VAL A 34 13.31 9.31 9.60
C VAL A 34 11.97 9.41 10.33
N THR A 35 11.13 10.35 9.88
CA THR A 35 9.69 10.16 10.02
C THR A 35 9.40 8.93 9.18
N LYS A 36 9.49 7.75 9.80
CA LYS A 36 8.59 6.65 9.43
C LYS A 36 7.21 7.28 9.60
N GLU A 37 6.67 7.86 8.52
CA GLU A 37 5.26 8.15 8.46
C GLU A 37 4.59 6.84 8.83
N LYS A 38 4.03 6.79 10.03
CA LYS A 38 3.12 5.74 10.43
C LYS A 38 1.89 5.95 9.57
N LYS A 39 1.99 5.51 8.32
CA LYS A 39 0.88 5.34 7.41
C LYS A 39 0.07 4.20 8.00
N GLU A 40 -0.89 4.59 8.84
CA GLU A 40 -1.79 3.72 9.59
C GLU A 40 -2.45 2.72 8.63
N PRO A 41 -2.09 1.43 8.67
CA PRO A 41 -2.51 0.42 7.68
C PRO A 41 -4.03 0.28 7.58
N TRP A 42 -4.74 0.59 8.66
CA TRP A 42 -6.19 0.53 8.74
C TRP A 42 -6.88 1.62 7.90
N LEU A 43 -6.25 2.78 7.72
CA LEU A 43 -6.79 3.86 6.88
C LEU A 43 -6.77 3.47 5.40
N ALA A 44 -5.69 2.79 4.97
CA ALA A 44 -5.59 2.23 3.62
C ALA A 44 -6.60 1.09 3.39
N ALA A 45 -6.89 0.30 4.43
CA ALA A 45 -7.88 -0.77 4.38
C ALA A 45 -9.33 -0.24 4.26
N LEU A 46 -9.70 0.78 5.05
CA LEU A 46 -11.03 1.40 4.96
C LEU A 46 -11.21 2.16 3.64
N ALA A 47 -10.17 2.84 3.13
CA ALA A 47 -10.23 3.47 1.82
C ALA A 47 -10.42 2.43 0.69
N SER A 48 -9.85 1.22 0.85
CA SER A 48 -10.04 0.10 -0.09
C SER A 48 -11.43 -0.52 -0.04
N PHE A 49 -12.15 -0.36 1.08
CA PHE A 49 -13.49 -0.91 1.27
C PHE A 49 -14.55 -0.11 0.51
N PHE A 50 -14.41 1.22 0.46
CA PHE A 50 -15.38 2.09 -0.21
C PHE A 50 -15.14 2.23 -1.72
N ILE A 51 -13.90 2.13 -2.19
CA ILE A 51 -13.58 2.20 -3.61
C ILE A 51 -12.56 1.09 -3.92
N PRO A 52 -12.95 0.04 -4.66
CA PRO A 52 -12.01 -0.98 -5.10
C PRO A 52 -10.88 -0.31 -5.92
N GLY A 53 -9.65 -0.35 -5.39
CA GLY A 53 -8.46 0.23 -6.01
C GLY A 53 -7.75 1.34 -5.21
N LEU A 54 -8.41 1.97 -4.22
CA LEU A 54 -7.79 3.09 -3.48
C LEU A 54 -6.60 2.69 -2.59
N GLY A 55 -6.62 1.50 -1.98
CA GLY A 55 -5.49 1.06 -1.14
C GLY A 55 -4.20 0.83 -1.91
N GLN A 56 -4.27 0.47 -3.20
CA GLN A 56 -3.08 0.23 -4.01
C GLN A 56 -2.39 1.53 -4.45
N LEU A 57 -3.12 2.65 -4.47
CA LEU A 57 -2.57 3.99 -4.71
C LEU A 57 -1.72 4.48 -3.53
N TYR A 58 -2.04 4.05 -2.31
CA TYR A 58 -1.36 4.53 -1.09
C TYR A 58 0.11 4.07 -1.00
N THR A 59 0.45 2.95 -1.65
CA THR A 59 1.79 2.34 -1.64
C THR A 59 2.71 2.85 -2.77
N ASN A 60 2.24 3.73 -3.65
CA ASN A 60 3.01 4.41 -4.72
C ASN A 60 3.88 3.51 -5.64
N GLN A 61 3.68 2.18 -5.63
CA GLN A 61 4.48 1.25 -6.44
C GLN A 61 3.69 0.62 -7.60
N SER A 62 2.36 0.77 -7.68
CA SER A 62 1.54 0.05 -8.67
C SER A 62 0.22 0.73 -9.05
N PHE A 63 0.26 1.96 -9.57
CA PHE A 63 -0.91 2.68 -10.11
C PHE A 63 -1.70 1.86 -11.17
N GLY A 64 -1.02 1.08 -12.00
CA GLY A 64 -1.67 0.33 -13.09
C GLY A 64 -2.67 -0.74 -12.62
N LYS A 65 -2.45 -1.35 -11.45
CA LYS A 65 -3.33 -2.40 -10.91
C LYS A 65 -4.63 -1.84 -10.33
N ALA A 66 -4.56 -0.65 -9.72
CA ALA A 66 -5.73 0.06 -9.22
C ALA A 66 -6.69 0.46 -10.37
N MET A 67 -6.14 0.97 -11.47
CA MET A 67 -6.92 1.35 -12.64
C MET A 67 -7.60 0.14 -13.31
N LEU A 68 -6.90 -1.00 -13.36
CA LEU A 68 -7.46 -2.24 -13.91
C LEU A 68 -8.67 -2.72 -13.09
N LEU A 69 -8.58 -2.71 -11.75
CA LEU A 69 -9.70 -3.08 -10.87
C LEU A 69 -10.91 -2.13 -11.00
N PHE A 70 -10.65 -0.84 -11.17
CA PHE A 70 -11.72 0.13 -11.38
C PHE A 70 -12.43 -0.09 -12.73
N CYS A 71 -11.66 -0.37 -13.80
CA CYS A 71 -12.23 -0.68 -15.11
C CYS A 71 -12.96 -2.03 -15.15
N THR A 72 -12.49 -3.04 -14.42
CA THR A 72 -13.13 -4.38 -14.43
C THR A 72 -14.37 -4.46 -13.56
N PHE A 73 -14.55 -3.57 -12.58
CA PHE A 73 -15.73 -3.56 -11.72
C PHE A 73 -17.04 -3.42 -12.51
N TRP A 74 -17.09 -2.52 -13.50
CA TRP A 74 -18.24 -2.39 -14.41
C TRP A 74 -18.46 -3.63 -15.28
N LEU A 75 -17.40 -4.40 -15.57
CA LEU A 75 -17.46 -5.61 -16.40
C LEU A 75 -18.12 -6.81 -15.69
N VAL A 76 -18.24 -6.76 -14.36
CA VAL A 76 -18.83 -7.85 -13.56
C VAL A 76 -20.33 -8.01 -13.85
N LEU A 77 -21.05 -6.90 -14.04
CA LEU A 77 -22.50 -6.93 -14.30
C LEU A 77 -22.86 -7.61 -15.65
N PRO A 78 -22.25 -7.22 -16.80
CA PRO A 78 -22.44 -7.94 -18.06
C PRO A 78 -22.03 -9.42 -17.98
N TRP A 79 -20.97 -9.74 -17.23
CA TRP A 79 -20.49 -11.10 -17.09
C TRP A 79 -21.51 -12.00 -16.38
N ILE A 80 -22.10 -11.54 -15.28
CA ILE A 80 -23.18 -12.25 -14.58
C ILE A 80 -24.43 -12.38 -15.47
N TYR A 81 -24.79 -11.31 -16.19
CA TYR A 81 -25.93 -11.34 -17.11
C TYR A 81 -25.76 -12.38 -18.23
N SER A 82 -24.57 -12.47 -18.81
CA SER A 82 -24.23 -13.46 -19.85
C SER A 82 -24.39 -14.90 -19.34
N ILE A 83 -23.94 -15.17 -18.11
CA ILE A 83 -24.12 -16.48 -17.47
C ILE A 83 -25.62 -16.79 -17.32
N TYR A 84 -26.41 -15.83 -16.84
CA TYR A 84 -27.85 -16.02 -16.66
C TYR A 84 -28.58 -16.29 -17.99
N ASP A 85 -28.25 -15.56 -19.07
CA ASP A 85 -28.81 -15.80 -20.41
C ASP A 85 -28.47 -17.22 -20.92
N ALA A 86 -27.22 -17.66 -20.72
CA ALA A 86 -26.78 -18.99 -21.10
C ALA A 86 -27.50 -20.10 -20.32
N TYR A 87 -27.69 -19.94 -19.01
CA TYR A 87 -28.45 -20.87 -18.17
C TYR A 87 -29.91 -20.98 -18.62
N LYS A 88 -30.55 -19.83 -18.89
CA LYS A 88 -31.96 -19.80 -19.33
C LYS A 88 -32.14 -20.50 -20.68
N LYS A 89 -31.24 -20.25 -21.64
CA LYS A 89 -31.25 -20.94 -22.94
C LYS A 89 -31.05 -22.45 -22.81
N ALA A 90 -30.15 -22.88 -21.93
CA ALA A 90 -29.92 -24.30 -21.69
C ALA A 90 -31.15 -24.99 -21.09
N GLN A 91 -31.86 -24.33 -20.17
CA GLN A 91 -33.10 -24.86 -19.59
C GLN A 91 -34.20 -25.01 -20.66
N GLU A 92 -34.37 -24.02 -21.53
CA GLU A 92 -35.38 -24.05 -22.60
C GLU A 92 -35.13 -25.17 -23.63
N ILE A 93 -33.87 -25.50 -23.91
CA ILE A 93 -33.53 -26.63 -24.79
C ILE A 93 -33.88 -27.97 -24.13
N ASN A 94 -33.57 -28.14 -22.85
CA ASN A 94 -33.89 -29.37 -22.12
C ASN A 94 -35.41 -29.59 -21.96
N GLU A 95 -36.18 -28.51 -21.83
CA GLU A 95 -37.64 -28.60 -21.76
C GLU A 95 -38.30 -28.90 -23.12
N ARG A 96 -37.58 -28.67 -24.24
CA ARG A 96 -38.04 -29.01 -25.60
C ARG A 96 -37.63 -30.42 -26.06
N GLN A 97 -36.74 -31.10 -25.35
CA GLN A 97 -36.36 -32.50 -25.62
C GLN A 97 -37.22 -33.47 -24.82
#